data_AF-A9DWZ7-F1
#
_entry.id   AF-A9DWZ7-F1
#
_cell.length_a   1.000
_cell.length_b   1.000
_cell.length_c   1.000
_cell.angle_alpha   90.00
_cell.angle_beta   90.00
_cell.angle_gamma   90.00
#
_symmetry.space_group_name_H-M   'P 1'
#
loop_
_entity.id
_entity.type
_entity.pdbx_description
1 polymer ?
#
loop_
_entity_poly.entity_id
_entity_poly.type
_entity_poly.pdbx_seq_one_letter_code
_entity_poly.pdbx_strand_id
1 'polypeptide(L)'
;MSDYKTPKDKLISSEQALALNECYKAKQNAGFGAENDSNFSCSSWYSLEDLEGYINYVKEQATEKKINVDGIRFYFGVYPENSEDKTKAGQNTMFLCPTSPSVENCSKDVTNIQAMNFGSTGNPPQNDYGE
;
A
#
# COMPACT_ATOMS: atom_id res chain seq x y z
N MET A 1 26.15 1.15 1.38
CA MET A 1 25.30 1.74 0.32
C MET A 1 24.56 0.60 -0.34
N SER A 2 23.27 0.71 -0.60
CA SER A 2 22.52 -0.39 -1.23
C SER A 2 22.86 -0.47 -2.73
N ASP A 3 22.92 -1.68 -3.28
CA ASP A 3 23.26 -1.93 -4.69
C ASP A 3 22.09 -1.60 -5.65
N TYR A 4 20.98 -1.07 -5.13
CA TYR A 4 19.80 -0.80 -5.93
C TYR A 4 19.95 0.53 -6.69
N LYS A 5 19.70 0.47 -8.01
CA LYS A 5 19.67 1.67 -8.86
C LYS A 5 18.45 2.52 -8.51
N THR A 6 18.64 3.82 -8.35
CA THR A 6 17.53 4.78 -8.27
C THR A 6 16.69 4.68 -9.54
N PRO A 7 15.37 4.44 -9.45
CA PRO A 7 14.49 4.31 -10.61
C PRO A 7 14.08 5.70 -11.14
N LYS A 8 15.05 6.47 -11.63
CA LYS A 8 14.87 7.89 -12.02
C LYS A 8 13.75 8.10 -13.04
N ASP A 9 13.55 7.14 -13.92
CA ASP A 9 12.50 7.10 -14.95
C ASP A 9 11.09 6.89 -14.38
N LYS A 10 10.96 6.48 -13.11
CA LYS A 10 9.69 6.19 -12.43
C LYS A 10 9.34 7.22 -11.36
N LEU A 11 10.20 8.21 -11.10
CA LEU A 11 9.93 9.27 -10.13
C LEU A 11 9.11 10.38 -10.79
N ILE A 12 8.11 10.89 -10.07
CA ILE A 12 7.31 12.05 -10.47
C ILE A 12 7.69 13.28 -9.65
N SER A 13 7.41 14.48 -10.18
CA SER A 13 7.61 15.72 -9.42
C SER A 13 6.55 15.89 -8.32
N SER A 14 6.83 16.75 -7.34
CA SER A 14 5.87 17.08 -6.28
C SER A 14 4.58 17.70 -6.85
N GLU A 15 4.69 18.51 -7.92
CA GLU A 15 3.53 19.10 -8.61
C GLU A 15 2.67 18.03 -9.30
N GLN A 16 3.32 17.03 -9.92
CA GLN A 16 2.59 15.90 -10.52
C GLN A 16 1.89 15.07 -9.46
N ALA A 17 2.55 14.81 -8.32
CA ALA A 17 1.97 14.07 -7.21
C ALA A 17 0.76 14.81 -6.60
N LEU A 18 0.86 16.13 -6.41
CA LEU A 18 -0.24 16.97 -5.93
C LEU A 18 -1.44 16.90 -6.88
N ALA A 19 -1.22 17.09 -8.18
CA ALA A 19 -2.29 17.04 -9.19
C ALA A 19 -3.00 15.67 -9.22
N LEU A 20 -2.25 14.57 -9.06
CA LEU A 20 -2.83 13.22 -8.96
C LEU A 20 -3.70 13.06 -7.70
N ASN A 21 -3.24 13.57 -6.55
CA ASN A 21 -4.01 13.51 -5.30
C ASN A 21 -5.31 14.33 -5.38
N GLU A 22 -5.25 15.55 -5.93
CA GLU A 22 -6.43 16.39 -6.16
C GLU A 22 -7.45 15.70 -7.08
N CYS A 23 -6.98 15.09 -8.18
CA CYS A 23 -7.83 14.32 -9.08
C CYS A 23 -8.48 13.12 -8.39
N TYR A 24 -7.74 12.41 -7.53
CA TYR A 24 -8.27 11.30 -6.74
C TYR A 24 -9.37 11.78 -5.78
N LYS A 25 -9.13 12.85 -5.01
CA LYS A 25 -10.12 13.46 -4.11
C LYS A 25 -11.39 13.86 -4.86
N ALA A 26 -11.26 14.54 -5.99
CA ALA A 26 -12.40 14.96 -6.81
C ALA A 26 -13.22 13.79 -7.33
N LYS A 27 -12.57 12.73 -7.83
CA LYS A 27 -13.25 11.53 -8.33
C LYS A 27 -14.00 10.79 -7.23
N GLN A 28 -13.38 10.69 -6.05
CA GLN A 28 -13.96 10.00 -4.91
C GLN A 28 -15.14 10.77 -4.33
N ASN A 29 -15.04 12.09 -4.28
CA ASN A 29 -16.16 12.94 -3.93
C ASN A 29 -17.35 12.75 -4.89
N ALA A 30 -17.10 12.79 -6.21
CA ALA A 30 -18.14 12.64 -7.21
C ALA A 30 -18.82 11.25 -7.19
N GLY A 31 -18.07 10.18 -6.90
CA GLY A 31 -18.58 8.80 -6.91
C GLY A 31 -19.28 8.37 -5.63
N PHE A 32 -18.81 8.85 -4.47
CA PHE A 32 -19.22 8.35 -3.16
C PHE A 32 -19.81 9.42 -2.24
N GLY A 33 -19.86 10.69 -2.66
CA GLY A 33 -20.38 11.79 -1.84
C GLY A 33 -19.51 12.04 -0.60
N ALA A 34 -18.20 11.80 -0.70
CA ALA A 34 -17.25 11.85 0.39
C ALA A 34 -16.92 13.28 0.89
N GLU A 35 -17.76 14.28 0.62
CA GLU A 35 -17.56 15.64 1.13
C GLU A 35 -17.52 15.60 2.66
N ASN A 36 -16.32 15.83 3.22
CA ASN A 36 -16.05 15.86 4.65
C ASN A 36 -16.20 14.50 5.38
N ASP A 37 -16.04 13.37 4.69
CA ASP A 37 -15.94 12.09 5.38
C ASP A 37 -14.57 11.94 6.02
N SER A 38 -14.50 12.13 7.35
CA SER A 38 -13.28 11.94 8.14
C SER A 38 -12.73 10.52 8.09
N ASN A 39 -13.51 9.55 7.59
CA ASN A 39 -13.11 8.16 7.38
C ASN A 39 -12.44 7.93 6.01
N PHE A 40 -12.46 8.94 5.13
CA PHE A 40 -11.89 8.85 3.82
C PHE A 40 -10.38 9.13 3.86
N SER A 41 -9.57 8.06 3.92
CA SER A 41 -8.11 8.19 3.75
C SER A 41 -7.71 8.17 2.27
N CYS A 42 -6.89 9.14 1.86
CA CYS A 42 -6.25 9.17 0.54
C CYS A 42 -4.84 8.55 0.53
N SER A 43 -4.35 8.12 1.69
CA SER A 43 -3.00 7.56 1.82
C SER A 43 -2.94 6.44 2.87
N SER A 44 -1.82 5.73 2.91
CA SER A 44 -1.48 4.86 4.05
C SER A 44 -0.01 5.06 4.37
N TRP A 45 0.28 5.25 5.65
CA TRP A 45 1.63 5.47 6.12
C TRP A 45 2.26 4.16 6.60
N TYR A 46 3.54 4.00 6.28
CA TYR A 46 4.39 2.92 6.76
C TYR A 46 5.71 3.54 7.21
N SER A 47 6.22 3.10 8.35
CA SER A 47 7.57 3.48 8.74
C SER A 47 8.58 2.85 7.76
N LEU A 48 9.72 3.51 7.56
CA LEU A 48 10.79 2.94 6.74
C LEU A 48 11.30 1.64 7.36
N GLU A 49 11.36 1.57 8.69
CA GLU A 49 11.76 0.37 9.43
C GLU A 49 10.82 -0.81 9.15
N ASP A 50 9.51 -0.60 9.18
CA ASP A 50 8.53 -1.65 8.86
C ASP A 50 8.62 -2.09 7.39
N LEU A 51 8.83 -1.16 6.46
CA LEU A 51 9.01 -1.48 5.05
C LEU A 51 10.27 -2.30 4.80
N GLU A 52 11.40 -1.90 5.38
CA GLU A 52 12.67 -2.64 5.28
C GLU A 52 12.55 -4.01 5.94
N GLY A 53 11.96 -4.08 7.14
CA GLY A 53 11.67 -5.31 7.86
C GLY A 53 10.79 -6.27 7.07
N TYR A 54 9.72 -5.75 6.45
CA TYR A 54 8.83 -6.57 5.62
C TYR A 54 9.50 -7.07 4.35
N ILE A 55 10.30 -6.24 3.67
CA ILE A 55 11.10 -6.68 2.51
C ILE A 55 12.06 -7.80 2.90
N ASN A 56 12.69 -7.70 4.08
CA ASN A 56 13.58 -8.75 4.60
C ASN A 56 12.80 -10.04 4.90
N TYR A 57 11.68 -9.93 5.63
CA TYR A 57 10.77 -11.06 5.90
C TYR A 57 10.33 -11.78 4.62
N VAL A 58 9.91 -11.03 3.59
CA VAL A 58 9.52 -11.60 2.30
C VAL A 58 10.67 -12.37 1.66
N LYS A 59 11.89 -11.84 1.67
CA LYS A 59 13.09 -12.51 1.12
C LYS A 59 13.46 -13.78 1.88
N GLU A 60 13.38 -13.76 3.20
CA GLU A 60 13.62 -14.92 4.05
C GLU A 60 12.61 -16.03 3.78
N GLN A 61 11.31 -15.69 3.78
CA GLN A 61 10.25 -16.64 3.49
C GLN A 61 10.32 -17.18 2.05
N ALA A 62 10.69 -16.34 1.09
CA ALA A 62 10.89 -16.76 -0.29
C ALA A 62 12.03 -17.77 -0.41
N THR A 63 13.13 -17.55 0.31
CA THR A 63 14.27 -18.48 0.36
C THR A 63 13.87 -19.82 0.97
N GLU A 64 13.20 -19.80 2.12
CA GLU A 64 12.72 -21.00 2.81
C GLU A 64 11.77 -21.82 1.92
N LYS A 65 10.84 -21.14 1.24
CA LYS A 65 9.80 -21.77 0.41
C LYS A 65 10.23 -22.01 -1.04
N LYS A 66 11.48 -21.67 -1.40
CA LYS A 66 12.03 -21.77 -2.76
C LYS A 66 11.19 -21.03 -3.81
N ILE A 67 10.72 -19.84 -3.47
CA ILE A 67 9.91 -18.97 -4.35
C ILE A 67 10.81 -17.86 -4.90
N ASN A 68 10.73 -17.61 -6.19
CA ASN A 68 11.36 -16.45 -6.81
C ASN A 68 10.43 -15.24 -6.68
N VAL A 69 10.69 -14.37 -5.70
CA VAL A 69 9.92 -13.12 -5.53
C VAL A 69 10.50 -12.02 -6.43
N ASP A 70 9.63 -11.32 -7.17
CA ASP A 70 10.02 -10.28 -8.13
C ASP A 70 9.54 -8.87 -7.76
N GLY A 71 8.69 -8.75 -6.74
CA GLY A 71 8.14 -7.46 -6.34
C GLY A 71 7.18 -7.53 -5.17
N ILE A 72 6.61 -6.37 -4.87
CA ILE A 72 5.52 -6.17 -3.91
C ILE A 72 4.40 -5.44 -4.66
N ARG A 73 3.18 -5.98 -4.57
CA ARG A 73 1.95 -5.35 -5.03
C ARG A 73 1.23 -4.70 -3.87
N PHE A 74 0.64 -3.53 -4.14
CA PHE A 74 -0.17 -2.79 -3.19
C PHE A 74 -1.64 -2.98 -3.57
N TYR A 75 -2.46 -3.33 -2.59
CA TYR A 75 -3.90 -3.52 -2.74
C TYR A 75 -4.65 -2.54 -1.88
N PHE A 76 -5.66 -1.88 -2.45
CA PHE A 76 -6.68 -1.19 -1.68
C PHE A 76 -7.65 -2.22 -1.11
N GLY A 77 -8.00 -2.08 0.16
CA GLY A 77 -8.97 -2.91 0.86
C GLY A 77 -9.91 -2.06 1.72
N VAL A 78 -10.97 -2.70 2.18
CA VAL A 78 -11.90 -2.13 3.16
C VAL A 78 -12.06 -3.18 4.26
N TYR A 79 -11.92 -2.77 5.51
CA TYR A 79 -12.19 -3.65 6.64
C TYR A 79 -13.68 -3.99 6.68
N PRO A 80 -14.06 -5.25 6.89
CA PRO A 80 -15.47 -5.61 6.89
C PRO A 80 -16.22 -4.96 8.06
N GLU A 81 -17.51 -4.71 7.89
CA GLU A 81 -18.37 -4.08 8.91
C GLU A 81 -18.37 -4.82 10.25
N ASN A 82 -18.20 -6.14 10.21
CA ASN A 82 -18.14 -7.00 11.37
C ASN A 82 -16.71 -7.17 11.94
N SER A 83 -15.76 -6.31 11.56
CA SER A 83 -14.39 -6.34 12.11
C SER A 83 -14.40 -6.38 13.64
N GLU A 84 -13.45 -7.13 14.21
CA GLU A 84 -13.24 -7.24 15.65
C GLU A 84 -12.85 -5.89 16.26
N ASP A 85 -11.93 -5.18 15.59
CA ASP A 85 -11.61 -3.79 15.88
C ASP A 85 -12.69 -2.87 15.28
N LYS A 86 -13.59 -2.41 16.15
CA LYS A 86 -14.69 -1.50 15.76
C LYS A 86 -14.22 -0.15 15.26
N THR A 87 -12.99 0.28 15.58
CA THR A 87 -12.44 1.52 15.04
C THR A 87 -12.07 1.40 13.56
N LYS A 88 -11.94 0.17 13.05
CA LYS A 88 -11.56 -0.12 11.67
C LYS A 88 -12.73 -0.52 10.78
N ALA A 89 -13.86 -0.93 11.33
CA ALA A 89 -15.01 -1.40 10.53
C ALA A 89 -15.42 -0.35 9.47
N GLY A 90 -15.54 -0.79 8.21
CA GLY A 90 -15.88 0.07 7.07
C GLY A 90 -14.76 1.00 6.59
N GLN A 91 -13.60 1.03 7.27
CA GLN A 91 -12.49 1.92 6.92
C GLN A 91 -11.66 1.38 5.75
N ASN A 92 -11.18 2.29 4.92
CA ASN A 92 -10.23 1.98 3.85
C ASN A 92 -8.86 1.59 4.41
N THR A 93 -8.16 0.73 3.69
CA THR A 93 -6.80 0.28 4.01
C THR A 93 -6.02 0.01 2.74
N MET A 94 -4.69 -0.05 2.84
CA MET A 94 -3.81 -0.59 1.82
C MET A 94 -2.94 -1.68 2.42
N PHE A 95 -2.74 -2.80 1.73
CA PHE A 95 -1.81 -3.85 2.17
C PHE A 95 -0.83 -4.26 1.06
N LEU A 96 0.32 -4.76 1.49
CA LEU A 96 1.45 -5.13 0.64
C LEU A 96 1.50 -6.65 0.49
N CYS A 97 1.55 -7.16 -0.73
CA CYS A 97 1.61 -8.58 -1.04
C CYS A 97 2.81 -8.89 -1.95
N PRO A 98 3.64 -9.89 -1.64
CA PRO A 98 4.75 -10.25 -2.50
C PRO A 98 4.28 -10.90 -3.79
N THR A 99 5.04 -10.72 -4.86
CA THR A 99 4.73 -11.29 -6.17
C THR A 99 5.85 -12.19 -6.67
N SER A 100 5.54 -13.08 -7.61
CA SER A 100 6.50 -13.94 -8.30
C SER A 100 6.25 -13.90 -9.82
N PRO A 101 7.28 -14.09 -10.66
CA PRO A 101 7.10 -14.09 -12.10
C PRO A 101 6.13 -15.18 -12.55
N SER A 102 5.33 -14.88 -13.57
CA SER A 102 4.51 -15.89 -14.24
C SER A 102 4.72 -15.88 -15.75
N VAL A 103 4.31 -16.97 -16.39
CA VAL A 103 4.47 -17.23 -17.82
C VAL A 103 3.79 -16.17 -18.71
N GLU A 104 2.88 -15.37 -18.16
CA GLU A 104 2.06 -14.39 -18.89
C GLU A 104 2.62 -12.95 -18.82
N ASN A 105 3.92 -12.77 -18.54
CA ASN A 105 4.56 -11.46 -18.31
C ASN A 105 3.90 -10.60 -17.22
N CYS A 106 3.09 -11.22 -16.36
CA CYS A 106 2.45 -10.58 -15.23
C CYS A 106 2.93 -11.27 -13.95
N SER A 107 3.42 -10.51 -12.98
CA SER A 107 3.76 -11.06 -11.67
C SER A 107 2.48 -11.54 -10.97
N LYS A 108 2.51 -12.71 -10.34
CA LYS A 108 1.39 -13.30 -9.59
C LYS A 108 1.63 -13.16 -8.10
N ASP A 109 0.56 -12.96 -7.34
CA ASP A 109 0.65 -12.85 -5.89
C ASP A 109 1.11 -14.16 -5.25
N VAL A 110 1.96 -14.02 -4.24
CA VAL A 110 2.50 -15.11 -3.44
C VAL A 110 1.73 -15.14 -2.12
N THR A 111 0.55 -15.76 -2.13
CA THR A 111 -0.38 -15.79 -0.99
C THR A 111 0.03 -16.71 0.15
N ASN A 112 1.08 -17.52 -0.06
CA ASN A 112 1.66 -18.35 0.99
C ASN A 112 2.76 -17.62 1.80
N ILE A 113 3.09 -16.36 1.47
CA ILE A 113 3.85 -15.43 2.32
C ILE A 113 2.87 -14.37 2.81
N GLN A 114 2.93 -14.02 4.10
CA GLN A 114 1.93 -13.13 4.68
C GLN A 114 2.04 -11.73 4.08
N ALA A 115 0.88 -11.12 3.83
CA ALA A 115 0.77 -9.72 3.44
C ALA A 115 1.00 -8.82 4.67
N MET A 116 1.63 -7.65 4.47
CA MET A 116 1.73 -6.63 5.52
C MET A 116 0.61 -5.61 5.36
N ASN A 117 -0.09 -5.34 6.46
CA ASN A 117 -1.10 -4.31 6.55
C ASN A 117 -0.77 -3.39 7.75
N PHE A 118 -0.52 -2.11 7.47
CA PHE A 118 -0.15 -1.02 8.38
C PHE A 118 1.12 -1.21 9.24
N GLY A 119 1.99 -0.18 9.22
CA GLY A 119 2.91 0.13 10.32
C GLY A 119 2.21 0.98 11.39
N SER A 120 2.67 0.96 12.64
CA SER A 120 1.91 1.49 13.78
C SER A 120 1.50 2.99 13.70
N THR A 121 0.38 3.31 14.37
CA THR A 121 -0.24 4.63 14.66
C THR A 121 -0.84 5.44 13.50
N GLY A 122 -2.18 5.38 13.39
CA GLY A 122 -3.01 6.34 12.66
C GLY A 122 -4.27 5.68 12.10
N ASN A 123 -5.42 5.86 12.76
CA ASN A 123 -6.71 5.34 12.31
C ASN A 123 -7.73 6.50 12.27
N PRO A 124 -8.11 7.01 11.09
CA PRO A 124 -7.33 7.04 9.85
C PRO A 124 -6.20 8.09 9.92
N PRO A 125 -5.11 7.96 9.15
CA PRO A 125 -4.18 9.07 8.98
C PRO A 125 -4.89 10.18 8.18
N GLN A 126 -5.24 11.27 8.84
CA GLN A 126 -5.81 12.46 8.20
C GLN A 126 -4.70 13.35 7.63
N ASN A 127 -3.99 12.87 6.60
CA ASN A 127 -2.95 13.67 5.95
C ASN A 127 -3.27 13.84 4.47
N ASP A 128 -3.44 15.10 4.06
CA ASP A 128 -3.40 15.49 2.65
C ASP A 128 -1.94 15.46 2.14
N TYR A 129 -1.77 15.23 0.84
CA TYR A 129 -0.42 15.26 0.23
C TYR A 129 0.14 16.68 0.29
N GLY A 130 1.26 16.86 1.00
CA GLY A 130 2.02 18.12 1.02
C GLY A 130 1.60 19.11 2.11
N GLU A 131 0.74 18.71 3.04
CA GLU A 131 0.43 19.46 4.28
C GLU A 131 1.38 19.12 5.44
#